data_AF-A0A428QXT4-F1
#
_entry.id   AF-A0A428QXT4-F1
#
_cell.length_a   1.000
_cell.length_b   1.000
_cell.length_c   1.000
_cell.angle_alpha   90.00
_cell.angle_beta   90.00
_cell.angle_gamma   90.00
#
_symmetry.space_group_name_H-M   'P 1'
#
loop_
_entity.id
_entity.type
_entity.pdbx_description
1 polymer ?
#
loop_
_entity_poly.entity_id
_entity_poly.type
_entity_poly.pdbx_seq_one_letter_code
_entity_poly.pdbx_strand_id
1 'polypeptide(L)'
;MYQDTKRPKALDADALPTSDASPAPRGSPEKVNTVCDALIKALQSRKDTNLQNIITAHVCKSPPALDDGLLLVSELMKEDEKVAEKAVEHICFLVDVNRLYENALGLYNLELALLVAQQSQRDPREYLPFVQHLHAQPELRRKFEIDDHLERRVKALNHLRALDVFDELLAYTTKHALYHDALRLYRYDPPRLRALTDAYAAYLESASKYREAGLAYESLENFAKATSCYRTAGATCWQECLYTAAQQQPPMSTDSMAELANALADALWEAKDYAAAATIHLESLGAIDMAVRCLCKGYHFADAIRIVIQRNRPDLLTTAVDTGLADALGTTTEFLADCKAQLKAQVPRVAELRRKAAEDPLAFYEGERAGGGDIPDDISIAASSRVSTSASLFTRYTGKAGSVGTAGTGVSRATSKNRKREEKKRARGRKGTVYEEEYLVNSIRRLIERVSATAPDVERLVFALVRRNMPERARAAEALMAEVSEACTAAVTEVFNSPEGEDKKPEQEEPTWQATGGEAVLQDFVLGRGKKLEPPVVTALSKLTLLGS
;
A
#
# COMPACT_ATOMS: atom_id res chain seq x y z
N MET A 1 65.63 47.49 -15.91
CA MET A 1 65.05 48.83 -16.14
C MET A 1 63.53 48.65 -16.06
N TYR A 2 62.81 48.93 -14.94
CA TYR A 2 62.48 50.26 -14.37
C TYR A 2 62.15 51.26 -15.51
N GLN A 3 61.03 51.97 -15.62
CA GLN A 3 59.84 52.28 -14.80
C GLN A 3 58.83 52.92 -15.80
N ASP A 4 57.53 52.63 -15.79
CA ASP A 4 56.47 53.17 -14.91
C ASP A 4 55.96 54.58 -15.29
N THR A 5 54.70 54.83 -14.90
CA THR A 5 53.87 56.06 -14.90
C THR A 5 52.96 56.23 -16.14
N LYS A 6 51.61 56.27 -16.05
CA LYS A 6 50.72 56.77 -14.99
C LYS A 6 49.33 56.07 -14.94
N ARG A 7 48.84 55.91 -13.70
CA ARG A 7 47.50 55.48 -13.19
C ARG A 7 46.41 56.59 -13.36
N PRO A 8 45.24 56.55 -12.66
CA PRO A 8 44.04 55.70 -12.80
C PRO A 8 42.73 56.55 -12.90
N LYS A 9 41.56 55.93 -13.07
CA LYS A 9 40.28 56.49 -12.59
C LYS A 9 39.54 55.42 -11.79
N ALA A 10 38.98 55.85 -10.67
CA ALA A 10 38.53 55.04 -9.53
C ALA A 10 37.32 54.14 -9.82
N LEU A 11 37.24 53.08 -9.01
CA LEU A 11 36.18 52.08 -8.90
C LEU A 11 34.85 52.70 -8.49
N ASP A 12 33.75 52.10 -8.96
CA ASP A 12 32.70 51.65 -8.06
C ASP A 12 32.39 50.18 -8.34
N ALA A 13 32.24 49.45 -7.25
CA ALA A 13 32.04 48.02 -7.17
C ALA A 13 30.56 47.66 -7.37
N ASP A 14 30.33 46.59 -8.14
CA ASP A 14 29.35 45.50 -7.98
C ASP A 14 28.74 45.10 -9.34
N ALA A 15 29.28 44.02 -9.92
CA ALA A 15 28.54 43.08 -10.77
C ALA A 15 29.48 41.93 -11.19
N LEU A 16 29.55 40.89 -10.36
CA LEU A 16 29.95 39.55 -10.80
C LEU A 16 28.84 39.00 -11.73
N PRO A 17 29.13 38.55 -12.96
CA PRO A 17 28.17 37.75 -13.69
C PRO A 17 28.17 36.34 -13.08
N THR A 18 27.09 36.04 -12.37
CA THR A 18 26.74 34.69 -11.92
C THR A 18 26.54 33.79 -13.13
N SER A 19 27.39 32.78 -13.27
CA SER A 19 27.23 31.71 -14.26
C SER A 19 26.17 30.72 -13.81
N ASP A 20 24.89 31.10 -13.93
CA ASP A 20 23.77 30.16 -13.89
C ASP A 20 23.54 29.61 -15.31
N ALA A 21 24.48 28.79 -15.78
CA ALA A 21 24.27 27.96 -16.95
C ALA A 21 23.60 26.65 -16.49
N SER A 22 22.27 26.59 -16.63
CA SER A 22 21.53 25.33 -16.49
C SER A 22 22.16 24.25 -17.40
N PRO A 23 22.41 23.02 -16.92
CA PRO A 23 23.02 21.99 -17.75
C PRO A 23 22.06 21.62 -18.89
N ALA A 24 22.60 21.56 -20.11
CA ALA A 24 21.90 21.14 -21.31
C ALA A 24 21.15 19.80 -21.10
N PRO A 25 20.03 19.57 -21.81
CA PRO A 25 19.25 18.34 -21.65
C PRO A 25 20.13 17.13 -21.97
N ARG A 26 20.44 16.32 -20.95
CA ARG A 26 21.16 15.05 -21.13
C ARG A 26 20.31 14.19 -22.06
N GLY A 27 20.88 13.75 -23.19
CA GLY A 27 20.21 12.82 -24.10
C GLY A 27 19.76 11.56 -23.35
N SER A 28 18.79 10.82 -23.89
CA SER A 28 18.34 9.57 -23.26
C SER A 28 19.53 8.64 -23.01
N PRO A 29 19.55 7.89 -21.89
CA PRO A 29 20.66 6.99 -21.56
C PRO A 29 20.95 5.98 -22.67
N GLU A 30 19.91 5.56 -23.41
CA GLU A 30 20.05 4.71 -24.60
C GLU A 30 20.82 5.39 -25.74
N LYS A 31 20.58 6.68 -26.00
CA LYS A 31 21.35 7.44 -26.99
C LYS A 31 22.82 7.54 -26.57
N VAL A 32 23.08 7.83 -25.29
CA VAL A 32 24.45 7.91 -24.75
C VAL A 32 25.18 6.58 -24.95
N ASN A 33 24.55 5.46 -24.56
CA ASN A 33 25.13 4.14 -24.71
C ASN A 33 25.39 3.79 -26.19
N THR A 34 24.42 4.06 -27.07
CA THR A 34 24.55 3.80 -28.51
C THR A 34 25.74 4.54 -29.14
N VAL A 35 25.92 5.81 -28.77
CA VAL A 35 27.05 6.63 -29.26
C VAL A 35 28.38 6.14 -28.68
N CYS A 36 28.42 5.81 -27.39
CA CYS A 36 29.62 5.27 -26.74
C CYS A 36 30.04 3.94 -27.38
N ASP A 37 29.09 3.03 -27.63
CA ASP A 37 29.35 1.74 -28.28
C ASP A 37 29.87 1.92 -29.71
N ALA A 38 29.30 2.84 -30.48
CA ALA A 38 29.77 3.16 -31.83
C ALA A 38 31.20 3.73 -31.82
N LEU A 39 31.53 4.60 -30.86
CA LEU A 39 32.87 5.15 -30.68
C LEU A 39 33.88 4.07 -30.28
N ILE A 40 33.55 3.23 -29.29
CA ILE A 40 34.42 2.13 -28.86
C ILE A 40 34.73 1.22 -30.05
N LYS A 41 33.71 0.80 -30.80
CA LYS A 41 33.85 -0.08 -31.97
C LYS A 41 34.72 0.54 -33.07
N ALA A 42 34.54 1.83 -33.36
CA ALA A 42 35.32 2.51 -34.39
C ALA A 42 36.79 2.70 -33.99
N LEU A 43 37.04 3.01 -32.72
CA LEU A 43 38.37 3.33 -32.20
C LEU A 43 39.18 2.08 -31.83
N GLN A 44 38.54 0.92 -31.67
CA GLN A 44 39.19 -0.35 -31.28
C GLN A 44 40.34 -0.75 -32.22
N SER A 45 40.19 -0.51 -33.53
CA SER A 45 41.23 -0.79 -34.54
C SER A 45 42.47 0.12 -34.43
N ARG A 46 42.39 1.20 -33.64
CA ARG A 46 43.44 2.20 -33.44
C ARG A 46 43.70 2.42 -31.93
N LYS A 47 43.68 1.34 -31.16
CA LYS A 47 43.82 1.31 -29.69
C LYS A 47 45.00 2.14 -29.20
N ASP A 48 46.18 1.98 -29.81
CA ASP A 48 47.43 2.64 -29.38
C ASP A 48 47.37 4.17 -29.37
N THR A 49 46.60 4.76 -30.29
CA THR A 49 46.47 6.22 -30.42
C THR A 49 45.22 6.78 -29.75
N ASN A 50 44.23 5.94 -29.44
CA ASN A 50 42.91 6.36 -28.97
C ASN A 50 42.51 5.76 -27.62
N LEU A 51 43.46 5.24 -26.84
CA LEU A 51 43.18 4.53 -25.60
C LEU A 51 42.35 5.37 -24.60
N GLN A 52 42.71 6.63 -24.36
CA GLN A 52 41.95 7.51 -23.47
C GLN A 52 40.52 7.74 -23.96
N ASN A 53 40.30 7.83 -25.28
CA ASN A 53 38.97 8.02 -25.86
C ASN A 53 38.11 6.78 -25.67
N ILE A 54 38.69 5.58 -25.83
CA ILE A 54 38.03 4.31 -25.59
C ILE A 54 37.62 4.19 -24.12
N ILE A 55 38.55 4.46 -23.18
CA ILE A 55 38.29 4.44 -21.74
C ILE A 55 37.18 5.43 -21.37
N THR A 56 37.26 6.66 -21.87
CA THR A 56 36.24 7.70 -21.63
C THR A 56 34.88 7.21 -22.13
N ALA A 57 34.81 6.58 -23.30
CA ALA A 57 33.57 6.05 -23.84
C ALA A 57 32.97 4.93 -22.96
N HIS A 58 33.78 4.04 -22.36
CA HIS A 58 33.28 3.04 -21.39
C HIS A 58 32.72 3.69 -20.12
N VAL A 59 33.43 4.69 -19.59
CA VAL A 59 33.06 5.39 -18.36
C VAL A 59 31.82 6.29 -18.55
N CYS A 60 31.64 6.88 -19.73
CA CYS A 60 30.51 7.76 -20.05
C CYS A 60 29.18 7.02 -20.30
N LYS A 61 29.17 5.68 -20.36
CA LYS A 61 27.94 4.90 -20.44
C LYS A 61 27.04 5.16 -19.22
N SER A 62 25.75 4.90 -19.37
CA SER A 62 24.75 5.02 -18.31
C SER A 62 24.03 3.68 -18.11
N PRO A 63 24.27 2.96 -16.98
CA PRO A 63 25.29 3.26 -15.96
C PRO A 63 26.73 3.09 -16.49
N PRO A 64 27.74 3.70 -15.84
CA PRO A 64 29.15 3.59 -16.24
C PRO A 64 29.62 2.13 -16.31
N ALA A 65 30.22 1.73 -17.44
CA ALA A 65 30.74 0.38 -17.64
C ALA A 65 32.18 0.27 -17.11
N LEU A 66 32.32 0.39 -15.78
CA LEU A 66 33.63 0.38 -15.11
C LEU A 66 34.34 -0.97 -15.25
N ASP A 67 33.59 -2.08 -15.18
CA ASP A 67 34.13 -3.43 -15.34
C ASP A 67 34.81 -3.59 -16.71
N ASP A 68 34.19 -3.12 -17.81
CA ASP A 68 34.77 -3.17 -19.15
C ASP A 68 36.05 -2.32 -19.25
N GLY A 69 36.03 -1.11 -18.69
CA GLY A 69 37.20 -0.23 -18.66
C GLY A 69 38.37 -0.83 -17.86
N LEU A 70 38.07 -1.45 -16.73
CA LEU A 70 39.04 -2.12 -15.87
C LEU A 70 39.58 -3.41 -16.50
N LEU A 71 38.77 -4.16 -17.24
CA LEU A 71 39.24 -5.31 -18.03
C LEU A 71 40.23 -4.88 -19.11
N LEU A 72 39.98 -3.76 -19.79
CA LEU A 72 40.92 -3.17 -20.75
C LEU A 72 42.25 -2.79 -20.06
N VAL A 73 42.20 -2.22 -18.86
CA VAL A 73 43.41 -1.95 -18.05
C VAL A 73 44.13 -3.25 -17.72
N SER A 74 43.41 -4.30 -17.32
CA SER A 74 44.01 -5.61 -17.03
C SER A 74 44.72 -6.25 -18.23
N GLU A 75 44.26 -5.97 -19.46
CA GLU A 75 44.98 -6.37 -20.68
C GLU A 75 46.26 -5.57 -20.86
N LEU A 76 46.18 -4.24 -20.70
CA LEU A 76 47.34 -3.35 -20.81
C LEU A 76 48.43 -3.67 -19.78
N MET A 77 48.07 -4.09 -18.57
CA MET A 77 49.04 -4.52 -17.55
C MET A 77 49.93 -5.67 -18.04
N LYS A 78 49.47 -6.49 -18.99
CA LYS A 78 50.25 -7.58 -19.59
C LYS A 78 51.13 -7.11 -20.75
N GLU A 79 50.78 -5.98 -21.37
CA GLU A 79 51.47 -5.40 -22.52
C GLU A 79 52.54 -4.39 -22.06
N ASP A 80 52.12 -3.35 -21.33
CA ASP A 80 52.97 -2.28 -20.80
C ASP A 80 52.35 -1.68 -19.52
N GLU A 81 53.03 -1.89 -18.39
CA GLU A 81 52.63 -1.40 -17.07
C GLU A 81 52.47 0.13 -17.02
N LYS A 82 53.33 0.89 -17.71
CA LYS A 82 53.26 2.36 -17.71
C LYS A 82 52.04 2.88 -18.46
N VAL A 83 51.57 2.15 -19.46
CA VAL A 83 50.35 2.49 -20.20
C VAL A 83 49.13 2.17 -19.35
N ALA A 84 49.16 1.08 -18.58
CA ALA A 84 48.11 0.73 -17.62
C ALA A 84 47.99 1.77 -16.49
N GLU A 85 49.11 2.24 -15.92
CA GLU A 85 49.13 3.30 -14.89
C GLU A 85 48.42 4.58 -15.38
N LYS A 86 48.78 5.06 -16.58
CA LYS A 86 48.17 6.25 -17.20
C LYS A 86 46.68 6.04 -17.51
N ALA A 87 46.30 4.83 -17.89
CA ALA A 87 44.90 4.49 -18.14
C ALA A 87 44.08 4.56 -16.84
N VAL A 88 44.60 4.03 -15.74
CA VAL A 88 43.95 4.11 -14.41
C VAL A 88 43.88 5.55 -13.91
N GLU A 89 44.96 6.32 -14.02
CA GLU A 89 45.00 7.74 -13.66
C GLU A 89 43.89 8.53 -14.39
N HIS A 90 43.72 8.26 -15.69
CA HIS A 90 42.64 8.85 -16.50
C HIS A 90 41.24 8.44 -16.02
N ILE A 91 41.03 7.17 -15.63
CA ILE A 91 39.73 6.74 -15.08
C ILE A 91 39.46 7.39 -13.72
N CYS A 92 40.47 7.48 -12.84
CA CYS A 92 40.37 8.13 -11.54
C CYS A 92 39.98 9.61 -11.65
N PHE A 93 40.33 10.27 -12.75
CA PHE A 93 39.89 11.64 -13.01
C PHE A 93 38.39 11.73 -13.38
N LEU A 94 37.84 10.68 -14.01
CA LEU A 94 36.48 10.68 -14.54
C LEU A 94 35.44 10.07 -13.59
N VAL A 95 35.87 9.23 -12.64
CA VAL A 95 35.00 8.43 -11.77
C VAL A 95 35.44 8.56 -10.32
N ASP A 96 34.49 8.44 -9.41
CA ASP A 96 34.80 8.27 -7.99
C ASP A 96 35.78 7.11 -7.77
N VAL A 97 36.87 7.44 -7.08
CA VAL A 97 37.99 6.55 -6.77
C VAL A 97 37.55 5.33 -5.96
N ASN A 98 36.65 5.51 -4.98
CA ASN A 98 36.21 4.42 -4.12
C ASN A 98 35.45 3.40 -4.93
N ARG A 99 34.51 3.88 -5.77
CA ARG A 99 33.76 3.05 -6.70
C ARG A 99 34.68 2.33 -7.69
N LEU A 100 35.71 2.99 -8.22
CA LEU A 100 36.64 2.34 -9.14
C LEU A 100 37.39 1.18 -8.48
N TYR A 101 37.91 1.40 -7.27
CA TYR A 101 38.60 0.37 -6.48
C TYR A 101 37.69 -0.81 -6.12
N GLU A 102 36.44 -0.54 -5.71
CA GLU A 102 35.45 -1.57 -5.42
C GLU A 102 35.12 -2.43 -6.64
N ASN A 103 35.00 -1.84 -7.84
CA ASN A 103 34.80 -2.60 -9.08
C ASN A 103 36.05 -3.41 -9.44
N ALA A 104 37.25 -2.86 -9.25
CA ALA A 104 38.51 -3.57 -9.48
C ALA A 104 38.65 -4.80 -8.56
N LEU A 105 38.33 -4.66 -7.26
CA LEU A 105 38.23 -5.79 -6.34
C LEU A 105 37.21 -6.82 -6.84
N GLY A 106 36.06 -6.35 -7.32
CA GLY A 106 34.97 -7.16 -7.84
C GLY A 106 35.28 -7.98 -9.11
N LEU A 107 36.40 -7.72 -9.79
CA LEU A 107 36.93 -8.54 -10.89
C LEU A 107 37.82 -9.69 -10.40
N TYR A 108 38.05 -9.80 -9.09
CA TYR A 108 38.89 -10.79 -8.42
C TYR A 108 40.37 -10.79 -8.88
N ASN A 109 40.82 -9.70 -9.51
CA ASN A 109 42.21 -9.46 -9.86
C ASN A 109 42.83 -8.50 -8.82
N LEU A 110 43.59 -9.06 -7.86
CA LEU A 110 44.19 -8.29 -6.78
C LEU A 110 45.29 -7.33 -7.25
N GLU A 111 46.03 -7.68 -8.30
CA GLU A 111 47.07 -6.82 -8.87
C GLU A 111 46.46 -5.56 -9.49
N LEU A 112 45.35 -5.72 -10.22
CA LEU A 112 44.58 -4.60 -10.76
C LEU A 112 44.01 -3.72 -9.65
N ALA A 113 43.41 -4.32 -8.61
CA ALA A 113 42.88 -3.57 -7.48
C ALA A 113 43.98 -2.79 -6.74
N LEU A 114 45.17 -3.38 -6.59
CA LEU A 114 46.33 -2.72 -5.99
C LEU A 114 46.82 -1.54 -6.83
N LEU A 115 46.93 -1.72 -8.15
CA LEU A 115 47.28 -0.64 -9.09
C LEU A 115 46.28 0.53 -8.97
N VAL A 116 44.99 0.23 -8.96
CA VAL A 116 43.94 1.24 -8.79
C VAL A 116 44.10 1.99 -7.47
N ALA A 117 44.31 1.29 -6.35
CA ALA A 117 44.48 1.92 -5.04
C ALA A 117 45.70 2.84 -4.96
N GLN A 118 46.82 2.44 -5.58
CA GLN A 118 48.06 3.22 -5.61
C GLN A 118 47.88 4.50 -6.43
N GLN A 119 47.33 4.38 -7.65
CA GLN A 119 47.13 5.53 -8.54
C GLN A 119 46.04 6.47 -8.04
N SER A 120 45.11 5.97 -7.23
CA SER A 120 44.04 6.77 -6.68
C SER A 120 44.38 7.42 -5.33
N GLN A 121 45.64 7.36 -4.89
CA GLN A 121 46.14 7.98 -3.64
C GLN A 121 45.35 7.59 -2.38
N ARG A 122 44.81 6.37 -2.33
CA ARG A 122 44.17 5.86 -1.09
C ARG A 122 45.23 5.62 -0.01
N ASP A 123 44.85 5.77 1.26
CA ASP A 123 45.77 5.50 2.36
C ASP A 123 46.20 4.02 2.33
N PRO A 124 47.49 3.70 2.18
CA PRO A 124 47.99 2.33 2.20
C PRO A 124 47.59 1.55 3.46
N ARG A 125 47.35 2.22 4.59
CA ARG A 125 46.91 1.59 5.83
C ARG A 125 45.49 1.03 5.75
N GLU A 126 44.65 1.56 4.85
CA GLU A 126 43.27 1.12 4.70
C GLU A 126 43.14 -0.12 3.81
N TYR A 127 43.91 -0.22 2.71
CA TYR A 127 43.74 -1.30 1.75
C TYR A 127 44.82 -2.39 1.81
N LEU A 128 46.09 -2.07 2.17
CA LEU A 128 47.16 -3.07 2.15
C LEU A 128 46.90 -4.26 3.09
N PRO A 129 46.46 -4.06 4.35
CA PRO A 129 46.20 -5.19 5.24
C PRO A 129 45.13 -6.14 4.66
N PHE A 130 44.09 -5.58 4.04
CA PHE A 130 43.01 -6.36 3.43
C PHE A 130 43.50 -7.13 2.20
N VAL A 131 44.22 -6.48 1.28
CA VAL A 131 44.76 -7.12 0.08
C VAL A 131 45.78 -8.23 0.44
N GLN A 132 46.63 -8.00 1.44
CA GLN A 132 47.57 -9.01 1.95
C GLN A 132 46.84 -10.21 2.55
N HIS A 133 45.81 -9.98 3.34
CA HIS A 133 44.95 -11.04 3.87
C HIS A 133 44.29 -11.85 2.74
N LEU A 134 43.74 -11.19 1.72
CA LEU A 134 43.13 -11.85 0.56
C LEU A 134 44.12 -12.70 -0.24
N HIS A 135 45.38 -12.28 -0.38
CA HIS A 135 46.42 -13.06 -1.05
C HIS A 135 46.70 -14.39 -0.34
N ALA A 136 46.59 -14.43 0.99
CA ALA A 136 46.79 -15.63 1.79
C ALA A 136 45.62 -16.62 1.71
N GLN A 137 44.43 -16.17 1.29
CA GLN A 137 43.25 -17.02 1.20
C GLN A 137 43.23 -17.89 -0.08
N PRO A 138 42.67 -19.12 -0.01
CA PRO A 138 42.32 -19.93 -1.18
C PRO A 138 41.38 -19.18 -2.13
N GLU A 139 41.38 -19.52 -3.43
CA GLU A 139 40.67 -18.77 -4.46
C GLU A 139 39.17 -18.54 -4.14
N LEU A 140 38.43 -19.60 -3.79
CA LEU A 140 37.00 -19.47 -3.49
C LEU A 140 36.74 -18.67 -2.20
N ARG A 141 37.60 -18.84 -1.18
CA ARG A 141 37.51 -18.08 0.08
C ARG A 141 37.79 -16.60 -0.14
N ARG A 142 38.79 -16.30 -0.97
CA ARG A 142 39.11 -14.94 -1.41
C ARG A 142 37.93 -14.28 -2.12
N LYS A 143 37.31 -14.98 -3.08
CA LYS A 143 36.12 -14.46 -3.81
C LYS A 143 34.95 -14.20 -2.86
N PHE A 144 34.71 -15.09 -1.90
CA PHE A 144 33.71 -14.88 -0.85
C PHE A 144 34.00 -13.59 -0.05
N GLU A 145 35.21 -13.45 0.50
CA GLU A 145 35.56 -12.31 1.35
C GLU A 145 35.53 -10.98 0.58
N ILE A 146 35.93 -11.00 -0.69
CA ILE A 146 35.78 -9.85 -1.60
C ILE A 146 34.31 -9.48 -1.77
N ASP A 147 33.45 -10.41 -2.18
CA ASP A 147 32.03 -10.09 -2.40
C ASP A 147 31.29 -9.76 -1.10
N ASP A 148 31.72 -10.31 0.04
CA ASP A 148 31.21 -9.96 1.36
C ASP A 148 31.56 -8.51 1.74
N HIS A 149 32.82 -8.13 1.52
CA HIS A 149 33.32 -6.77 1.72
C HIS A 149 32.62 -5.75 0.82
N LEU A 150 32.37 -6.11 -0.44
CA LEU A 150 31.65 -5.28 -1.41
C LEU A 150 30.12 -5.30 -1.25
N GLU A 151 29.61 -5.94 -0.20
CA GLU A 151 28.18 -6.12 0.08
C GLU A 151 27.39 -6.81 -1.06
N ARG A 152 28.08 -7.56 -1.93
CA ARG A 152 27.50 -8.38 -3.00
C ARG A 152 27.01 -9.72 -2.43
N ARG A 153 26.12 -9.64 -1.42
CA ARG A 153 25.71 -10.73 -0.53
C ARG A 153 25.28 -12.02 -1.27
N VAL A 154 24.52 -11.90 -2.36
CA VAL A 154 24.06 -13.07 -3.15
C VAL A 154 25.23 -13.77 -3.86
N LYS A 155 26.22 -13.02 -4.36
CA LYS A 155 27.44 -13.60 -4.96
C LYS A 155 28.30 -14.26 -3.89
N ALA A 156 28.49 -13.59 -2.74
CA ALA A 156 29.20 -14.14 -1.60
C ALA A 156 28.60 -15.49 -1.16
N LEU A 157 27.27 -15.58 -1.09
CA LEU A 157 26.54 -16.82 -0.78
C LEU A 157 26.84 -17.96 -1.77
N ASN A 158 26.96 -17.65 -3.07
CA ASN A 158 27.34 -18.64 -4.08
C ASN A 158 28.77 -19.18 -3.88
N HIS A 159 29.71 -18.34 -3.45
CA HIS A 159 31.07 -18.78 -3.14
C HIS A 159 31.12 -19.67 -1.91
N LEU A 160 30.35 -19.35 -0.85
CA LEU A 160 30.20 -20.24 0.31
C LEU A 160 29.61 -21.60 -0.06
N ARG A 161 28.64 -21.63 -0.97
CA ARG A 161 28.10 -22.89 -1.52
C ARG A 161 29.19 -23.67 -2.24
N ALA A 162 30.00 -23.02 -3.09
CA ALA A 162 31.07 -23.68 -3.83
C ALA A 162 32.20 -24.22 -2.92
N LEU A 163 32.41 -23.57 -1.76
CA LEU A 163 33.32 -24.05 -0.70
C LEU A 163 32.78 -25.24 0.08
N ASP A 164 31.49 -25.58 -0.07
CA ASP A 164 30.80 -26.66 0.65
C ASP A 164 30.80 -26.51 2.19
N VAL A 165 30.83 -25.27 2.69
CA VAL A 165 30.80 -24.94 4.14
C VAL A 165 29.39 -24.56 4.60
N PHE A 166 28.53 -25.56 4.79
CA PHE A 166 27.10 -25.33 5.02
C PHE A 166 26.76 -24.55 6.30
N ASP A 167 27.42 -24.84 7.43
CA ASP A 167 27.12 -24.15 8.69
C ASP A 167 27.43 -22.64 8.62
N GLU A 168 28.53 -22.28 7.96
CA GLU A 168 28.90 -20.88 7.72
C GLU A 168 27.90 -20.22 6.75
N LEU A 169 27.49 -20.93 5.69
CA LEU A 169 26.47 -20.46 4.76
C LEU A 169 25.12 -20.22 5.45
N LEU A 170 24.71 -21.11 6.36
CA LEU A 170 23.48 -20.96 7.12
C LEU A 170 23.55 -19.72 8.02
N ALA A 171 24.63 -19.56 8.78
CA ALA A 171 24.86 -18.38 9.62
C ALA A 171 24.88 -17.08 8.80
N TYR A 172 25.52 -17.09 7.63
CA TYR A 172 25.56 -15.96 6.71
C TYR A 172 24.17 -15.61 6.16
N THR A 173 23.39 -16.64 5.79
CA THR A 173 22.01 -16.51 5.31
C THR A 173 21.14 -15.86 6.37
N THR A 174 21.23 -16.31 7.62
CA THR A 174 20.49 -15.74 8.76
C THR A 174 20.89 -14.30 9.04
N LYS A 175 22.19 -13.99 9.04
CA LYS A 175 22.72 -12.65 9.30
C LYS A 175 22.25 -11.61 8.27
N HIS A 176 22.14 -12.00 7.00
CA HIS A 176 21.78 -11.10 5.89
C HIS A 176 20.38 -11.31 5.32
N ALA A 177 19.57 -12.17 5.96
CA ALA A 177 18.22 -12.53 5.53
C ALA A 177 18.12 -13.02 4.06
N LEU A 178 19.10 -13.80 3.58
CA LEU A 178 19.21 -14.28 2.19
C LEU A 178 18.44 -15.59 1.92
N TYR A 179 17.35 -15.83 2.65
CA TYR A 179 16.68 -17.13 2.69
C TYR A 179 16.21 -17.60 1.31
N HIS A 180 15.62 -16.72 0.50
CA HIS A 180 15.14 -17.11 -0.83
C HIS A 180 16.26 -17.58 -1.76
N ASP A 181 17.41 -16.91 -1.75
CA ASP A 181 18.58 -17.31 -2.54
C ASP A 181 19.14 -18.63 -2.03
N ALA A 182 19.30 -18.79 -0.70
CA ALA A 182 19.81 -20.01 -0.11
C ALA A 182 18.90 -21.22 -0.39
N LEU A 183 17.58 -21.08 -0.24
CA LEU A 183 16.60 -22.13 -0.55
C LEU A 183 16.66 -22.53 -2.03
N ARG A 184 16.86 -21.57 -2.95
CA ARG A 184 17.03 -21.85 -4.38
C ARG A 184 18.31 -22.66 -4.65
N LEU A 185 19.40 -22.36 -3.95
CA LEU A 185 20.69 -23.03 -4.13
C LEU A 185 20.65 -24.50 -3.70
N TYR A 186 19.91 -24.81 -2.63
CA TYR A 186 19.81 -26.16 -2.05
C TYR A 186 18.54 -26.91 -2.43
N ARG A 187 17.80 -26.47 -3.45
CA ARG A 187 16.53 -27.08 -3.90
C ARG A 187 16.59 -28.61 -4.08
N TYR A 188 17.73 -29.15 -4.48
CA TYR A 188 17.92 -30.57 -4.78
C TYR A 188 18.72 -31.31 -3.69
N ASP A 189 18.91 -30.72 -2.52
CA ASP A 189 19.61 -31.29 -1.36
C ASP A 189 18.67 -31.27 -0.15
N PRO A 190 17.83 -32.31 0.04
CA PRO A 190 16.77 -32.31 1.04
C PRO A 190 17.25 -32.07 2.48
N PRO A 191 18.33 -32.69 2.98
CA PRO A 191 18.84 -32.43 4.34
C PRO A 191 19.19 -30.96 4.59
N ARG A 192 19.96 -30.34 3.68
CA ARG A 192 20.39 -28.93 3.82
C ARG A 192 19.23 -27.97 3.59
N LEU A 193 18.34 -28.29 2.66
CA LEU A 193 17.12 -27.53 2.42
C LEU A 193 16.24 -27.49 3.68
N ARG A 194 16.07 -28.62 4.39
CA ARG A 194 15.29 -28.66 5.63
C ARG A 194 15.86 -27.74 6.71
N ALA A 195 17.19 -27.74 6.90
CA ALA A 195 17.83 -26.82 7.86
C ALA A 195 17.66 -25.34 7.49
N LEU A 196 17.75 -24.99 6.20
CA LEU A 196 17.49 -23.64 5.72
C LEU A 196 16.03 -23.22 5.90
N THR A 197 15.09 -24.12 5.62
CA THR A 197 13.66 -23.88 5.82
C THR A 197 13.34 -23.68 7.30
N ASP A 198 13.99 -24.39 8.21
CA ASP A 198 13.78 -24.22 9.67
C ASP A 198 14.25 -22.84 10.13
N ALA A 199 15.44 -22.41 9.69
CA ALA A 199 15.94 -21.07 9.97
C ALA A 199 15.04 -19.98 9.35
N TYR A 200 14.50 -20.23 8.15
CA TYR A 200 13.56 -19.31 7.51
C TYR A 200 12.23 -19.25 8.26
N ALA A 201 11.71 -20.38 8.74
CA ALA A 201 10.49 -20.44 9.55
C ALA A 201 10.64 -19.59 10.83
N ALA A 202 11.78 -19.73 11.53
CA ALA A 202 12.09 -18.92 12.71
C ALA A 202 12.18 -17.42 12.39
N TYR A 203 12.77 -17.06 11.24
CA TYR A 203 12.79 -15.67 10.77
C TYR A 203 11.38 -15.14 10.48
N LEU A 204 10.55 -15.89 9.76
CA LEU A 204 9.16 -15.52 9.45
C LEU A 204 8.32 -15.34 10.73
N GLU A 205 8.50 -16.22 11.70
CA GLU A 205 7.88 -16.13 13.02
C GLU A 205 8.30 -14.84 13.74
N SER A 206 9.60 -14.53 13.78
CA SER A 206 10.11 -13.27 14.37
C SER A 206 9.61 -12.02 13.64
N ALA A 207 9.34 -12.13 12.34
CA ALA A 207 8.78 -11.06 11.50
C ALA A 207 7.24 -10.97 11.55
N SER A 208 6.59 -11.72 12.45
CA SER A 208 5.13 -11.79 12.59
C SER A 208 4.38 -12.28 11.33
N LYS A 209 5.07 -12.99 10.43
CA LYS A 209 4.47 -13.62 9.24
C LYS A 209 4.00 -15.04 9.56
N TYR A 210 3.08 -15.15 10.51
CA TYR A 210 2.72 -16.42 11.14
C TYR A 210 2.14 -17.46 10.18
N ARG A 211 1.37 -17.05 9.16
CA ARG A 211 0.82 -17.98 8.15
C ARG A 211 1.93 -18.67 7.35
N GLU A 212 2.92 -17.91 6.89
CA GLU A 212 4.05 -18.47 6.13
C GLU A 212 5.00 -19.26 7.04
N ALA A 213 5.22 -18.80 8.28
CA ALA A 213 5.99 -19.54 9.27
C ALA A 213 5.36 -20.90 9.59
N GLY A 214 4.03 -20.93 9.76
CA GLY A 214 3.26 -22.16 9.97
C GLY A 214 3.45 -23.15 8.82
N LEU A 215 3.34 -22.68 7.57
CA LEU A 215 3.55 -23.50 6.38
C LEU A 215 4.99 -24.03 6.29
N ALA A 216 5.99 -23.21 6.62
CA ALA A 216 7.38 -23.62 6.64
C ALA A 216 7.62 -24.73 7.68
N TYR A 217 7.13 -24.57 8.92
CA TYR A 217 7.22 -25.61 9.95
C TYR A 217 6.42 -26.86 9.60
N GLU A 218 5.25 -26.72 8.98
CA GLU A 218 4.44 -27.85 8.49
C GLU A 218 5.19 -28.66 7.43
N SER A 219 5.88 -27.99 6.48
CA SER A 219 6.70 -28.65 5.46
C SER A 219 7.90 -29.42 6.05
N LEU A 220 8.29 -29.09 7.29
CA LEU A 220 9.32 -29.76 8.05
C LEU A 220 8.78 -30.83 9.00
N GLU A 221 7.47 -31.08 8.97
CA GLU A 221 6.76 -31.97 9.89
C GLU A 221 6.91 -31.54 11.37
N ASN A 222 7.28 -30.28 11.62
CA ASN A 222 7.27 -29.71 12.96
C ASN A 222 5.87 -29.17 13.29
N PHE A 223 4.94 -30.11 13.46
CA PHE A 223 3.54 -29.81 13.65
C PHE A 223 3.26 -28.98 14.91
N ALA A 224 4.04 -29.18 15.98
CA ALA A 224 3.88 -28.40 17.21
C ALA A 224 4.12 -26.90 17.00
N LYS A 225 5.20 -26.53 16.32
CA LYS A 225 5.46 -25.13 15.97
C LYS A 225 4.47 -24.61 14.93
N ALA A 226 4.12 -25.43 13.93
CA ALA A 226 3.15 -25.05 12.91
C ALA A 226 1.78 -24.71 13.53
N THR A 227 1.27 -25.52 14.46
CA THR A 227 0.04 -25.25 15.22
C THR A 227 0.12 -23.92 15.98
N SER A 228 1.23 -23.65 16.66
CA SER A 228 1.43 -22.38 17.38
C SER A 228 1.38 -21.17 16.44
N CYS A 229 2.04 -21.27 15.27
CA CYS A 229 2.03 -20.21 14.27
C CYS A 229 0.64 -20.02 13.65
N TYR A 230 -0.04 -21.09 13.23
CA TYR A 230 -1.39 -20.98 12.67
C TYR A 230 -2.42 -20.46 13.66
N ARG A 231 -2.32 -20.86 14.94
CA ARG A 231 -3.14 -20.27 16.02
C ARG A 231 -2.92 -18.76 16.13
N THR A 232 -1.67 -18.31 16.06
CA THR A 232 -1.33 -16.88 16.14
C THR A 232 -1.73 -16.11 14.88
N ALA A 233 -1.74 -16.76 13.71
CA ALA A 233 -2.27 -16.19 12.47
C ALA A 233 -3.79 -15.92 12.54
N GLY A 234 -4.49 -16.52 13.51
CA GLY A 234 -5.87 -16.24 13.86
C GLY A 234 -6.88 -16.98 12.99
N ALA A 235 -8.10 -16.43 12.93
CA ALA A 235 -9.27 -17.05 12.33
C ALA A 235 -9.08 -17.52 10.87
N THR A 236 -8.18 -16.90 10.10
CA THR A 236 -7.97 -17.22 8.67
C THR A 236 -7.27 -18.55 8.41
N CYS A 237 -6.67 -19.17 9.44
CA CYS A 237 -5.89 -20.41 9.33
C CYS A 237 -6.39 -21.50 10.29
N TRP A 238 -7.68 -21.47 10.65
CA TRP A 238 -8.25 -22.39 11.64
C TRP A 238 -8.18 -23.86 11.19
N GLN A 239 -8.31 -24.12 9.89
CA GLN A 239 -8.27 -25.47 9.32
C GLN A 239 -6.86 -26.04 9.39
N GLU A 240 -5.87 -25.27 8.96
CA GLU A 240 -4.45 -25.63 9.01
C GLU A 240 -3.99 -25.80 10.47
N CYS A 241 -4.52 -24.99 11.39
CA CYS A 241 -4.27 -25.11 12.83
C CYS A 241 -4.79 -26.46 13.38
N LEU A 242 -6.06 -26.80 13.12
CA LEU A 242 -6.63 -28.08 13.58
C LEU A 242 -5.95 -29.29 12.91
N TYR A 243 -5.62 -29.18 11.61
CA TYR A 243 -4.89 -30.22 10.89
C TYR A 243 -3.53 -30.49 11.54
N THR A 244 -2.71 -29.45 11.71
CA THR A 244 -1.37 -29.61 12.31
C THR A 244 -1.46 -30.08 13.75
N ALA A 245 -2.44 -29.62 14.53
CA ALA A 245 -2.66 -30.08 15.89
C ALA A 245 -2.95 -31.59 15.96
N ALA A 246 -3.76 -32.10 15.02
CA ALA A 246 -4.08 -33.52 14.93
C ALA A 246 -2.90 -34.40 14.46
N GLN A 247 -1.92 -33.83 13.75
CA GLN A 247 -0.75 -34.56 13.23
C GLN A 247 0.42 -34.65 14.24
N GLN A 248 0.31 -34.02 15.42
CA GLN A 248 1.41 -34.01 16.39
C GLN A 248 1.75 -35.41 16.93
N GLN A 249 3.04 -35.66 17.14
CA GLN A 249 3.57 -36.88 17.77
C GLN A 249 4.50 -36.50 18.93
N PRO A 250 4.19 -36.90 20.19
CA PRO A 250 2.99 -37.61 20.62
C PRO A 250 1.71 -36.78 20.41
N PRO A 251 0.53 -37.43 20.28
CA PRO A 251 -0.74 -36.72 20.11
C PRO A 251 -1.02 -35.76 21.26
N MET A 252 -1.65 -34.64 20.94
CA MET A 252 -2.18 -33.71 21.94
C MET A 252 -3.26 -34.41 22.79
N SER A 253 -3.38 -33.98 24.05
CA SER A 253 -4.47 -34.48 24.91
C SER A 253 -5.83 -34.04 24.35
N THR A 254 -6.87 -34.80 24.68
CA THR A 254 -8.25 -34.45 24.30
C THR A 254 -8.66 -33.09 24.82
N ASP A 255 -8.22 -32.74 26.03
CA ASP A 255 -8.55 -31.47 26.67
C ASP A 255 -7.85 -30.29 25.97
N SER A 256 -6.57 -30.42 25.64
CA SER A 256 -5.84 -29.38 24.91
C SER A 256 -6.35 -29.20 23.48
N MET A 257 -6.80 -30.28 22.82
CA MET A 257 -7.47 -30.17 21.52
C MET A 257 -8.82 -29.47 21.63
N ALA A 258 -9.60 -29.76 22.67
CA ALA A 258 -10.87 -29.09 22.92
C ALA A 258 -10.69 -27.60 23.26
N GLU A 259 -9.68 -27.25 24.07
CA GLU A 259 -9.32 -25.86 24.37
C GLU A 259 -8.92 -25.10 23.11
N LEU A 260 -8.08 -25.70 22.26
CA LEU A 260 -7.68 -25.12 20.97
C LEU A 260 -8.89 -24.89 20.06
N ALA A 261 -9.75 -25.90 19.93
CA ALA A 261 -10.96 -25.81 19.11
C ALA A 261 -11.91 -24.72 19.63
N ASN A 262 -12.13 -24.61 20.94
CA ASN A 262 -12.94 -23.53 21.52
C ASN A 262 -12.34 -22.15 21.23
N ALA A 263 -11.03 -21.96 21.46
CA ALA A 263 -10.37 -20.69 21.20
C ALA A 263 -10.45 -20.28 19.71
N LEU A 264 -10.36 -21.24 18.78
CA LEU A 264 -10.54 -20.99 17.35
C LEU A 264 -12.00 -20.66 17.01
N ALA A 265 -12.96 -21.37 17.60
CA ALA A 265 -14.38 -21.10 17.40
C ALA A 265 -14.76 -19.69 17.89
N ASP A 266 -14.25 -19.27 19.06
CA ASP A 266 -14.43 -17.92 19.60
C ASP A 266 -13.79 -16.86 18.68
N ALA A 267 -12.57 -17.11 18.18
CA ALA A 267 -11.91 -16.22 17.25
C ALA A 267 -12.70 -16.07 15.93
N LEU A 268 -13.28 -17.15 15.42
CA LEU A 268 -14.14 -17.15 14.22
C LEU A 268 -15.47 -16.43 14.47
N TRP A 269 -16.05 -16.59 15.67
CA TRP A 269 -17.24 -15.86 16.09
C TRP A 269 -17.00 -14.35 16.09
N GLU A 270 -15.88 -13.89 16.67
CA GLU A 270 -15.49 -12.48 16.66
C GLU A 270 -15.18 -11.96 15.25
N ALA A 271 -14.61 -12.82 14.39
CA ALA A 271 -14.39 -12.53 12.97
C ALA A 271 -15.69 -12.55 12.13
N LYS A 272 -16.84 -12.89 12.74
CA LYS A 272 -18.16 -13.06 12.11
C LYS A 272 -18.24 -14.19 11.07
N ASP A 273 -17.28 -15.12 11.09
CA ASP A 273 -17.36 -16.36 10.31
C ASP A 273 -18.10 -17.43 11.14
N TYR A 274 -19.42 -17.24 11.24
CA TYR A 274 -20.27 -18.09 12.04
C TYR A 274 -20.41 -19.51 11.46
N ALA A 275 -20.25 -19.67 10.14
CA ALA A 275 -20.29 -20.97 9.48
C ALA A 275 -19.08 -21.83 9.87
N ALA A 276 -17.87 -21.25 9.84
CA ALA A 276 -16.68 -21.94 10.28
C ALA A 276 -16.70 -22.23 11.79
N ALA A 277 -17.15 -21.29 12.62
CA ALA A 277 -17.31 -21.51 14.06
C ALA A 277 -18.28 -22.68 14.35
N ALA A 278 -19.41 -22.74 13.62
CA ALA A 278 -20.35 -23.85 13.72
C ALA A 278 -19.73 -25.19 13.34
N THR A 279 -18.91 -25.22 12.29
CA THR A 279 -18.18 -26.42 11.85
C THR A 279 -17.27 -26.94 12.97
N ILE A 280 -16.50 -26.07 13.63
CA ILE A 280 -15.64 -26.48 14.76
C ILE A 280 -16.48 -27.04 15.92
N HIS A 281 -17.56 -26.35 16.31
CA HIS A 281 -18.44 -26.84 17.37
C HIS A 281 -19.07 -28.19 17.04
N LEU A 282 -19.44 -28.41 15.77
CA LEU A 282 -20.09 -29.65 15.34
C LEU A 282 -19.09 -30.82 15.22
N GLU A 283 -17.95 -30.59 14.57
CA GLU A 283 -17.02 -31.66 14.17
C GLU A 283 -15.96 -31.93 15.23
N SER A 284 -15.41 -30.88 15.85
CA SER A 284 -14.33 -31.02 16.83
C SER A 284 -14.85 -31.14 18.27
N LEU A 285 -15.89 -30.39 18.62
CA LEU A 285 -16.39 -30.30 20.00
C LEU A 285 -17.65 -31.13 20.27
N GLY A 286 -18.36 -31.59 19.24
CA GLY A 286 -19.65 -32.28 19.37
C GLY A 286 -20.77 -31.43 20.02
N ALA A 287 -20.58 -30.11 20.14
CA ALA A 287 -21.49 -29.17 20.76
C ALA A 287 -22.57 -28.71 19.78
N ILE A 288 -23.56 -29.57 19.53
CA ILE A 288 -24.61 -29.34 18.53
C ILE A 288 -25.42 -28.07 18.82
N ASP A 289 -25.75 -27.80 20.10
CA ASP A 289 -26.52 -26.60 20.50
C ASP A 289 -25.79 -25.31 20.10
N MET A 290 -24.47 -25.23 20.36
CA MET A 290 -23.64 -24.09 19.98
C MET A 290 -23.50 -23.96 18.46
N ALA A 291 -23.28 -25.08 17.75
CA ALA A 291 -23.21 -25.05 16.29
C ALA A 291 -24.50 -24.51 15.66
N VAL A 292 -25.67 -24.91 16.16
CA VAL A 292 -26.98 -24.40 15.71
C VAL A 292 -27.10 -22.89 15.99
N ARG A 293 -26.71 -22.43 17.18
CA ARG A 293 -26.72 -20.99 17.51
C ARG A 293 -25.81 -20.18 16.58
N CYS A 294 -24.61 -20.66 16.27
CA CYS A 294 -23.71 -20.03 15.31
C CYS A 294 -24.36 -19.93 13.92
N LEU A 295 -24.92 -21.02 13.41
CA LEU A 295 -25.58 -21.01 12.09
C LEU A 295 -26.78 -20.04 12.05
N CYS A 296 -27.60 -20.01 13.11
CA CYS A 296 -28.70 -19.05 13.23
C CYS A 296 -28.18 -17.60 13.26
N LYS A 297 -27.08 -17.33 13.97
CA LYS A 297 -26.46 -15.99 14.01
C LYS A 297 -25.96 -15.53 12.63
N GLY A 298 -25.46 -16.46 11.82
CA GLY A 298 -25.03 -16.22 10.44
C GLY A 298 -26.12 -16.38 9.37
N TYR A 299 -27.40 -16.41 9.74
CA TYR A 299 -28.54 -16.57 8.81
C TYR A 299 -28.53 -17.89 7.99
N HIS A 300 -27.73 -18.89 8.41
CA HIS A 300 -27.66 -20.23 7.81
C HIS A 300 -28.73 -21.18 8.37
N PHE A 301 -29.98 -20.74 8.42
CA PHE A 301 -31.08 -21.48 9.06
C PHE A 301 -31.37 -22.83 8.40
N ALA A 302 -31.17 -22.94 7.09
CA ALA A 302 -31.38 -24.19 6.37
C ALA A 302 -30.44 -25.30 6.87
N ASP A 303 -29.17 -24.96 7.09
CA ASP A 303 -28.17 -25.87 7.65
C ASP A 303 -28.41 -26.15 9.12
N ALA A 304 -28.79 -25.14 9.90
CA ALA A 304 -29.17 -25.33 11.30
C ALA A 304 -30.27 -26.38 11.45
N ILE A 305 -31.37 -26.25 10.70
CA ILE A 305 -32.49 -27.21 10.71
C ILE A 305 -32.04 -28.59 10.21
N ARG A 306 -31.23 -28.65 9.15
CA ARG A 306 -30.70 -29.92 8.63
C ARG A 306 -29.87 -30.65 9.68
N ILE A 307 -28.96 -29.97 10.37
CA ILE A 307 -28.09 -30.55 11.41
C ILE A 307 -28.91 -31.04 12.59
N VAL A 308 -29.91 -30.27 13.03
CA VAL A 308 -30.82 -30.66 14.12
C VAL A 308 -31.49 -32.01 13.84
N ILE A 309 -32.02 -32.19 12.63
CA ILE A 309 -32.66 -33.45 12.22
C ILE A 309 -31.62 -34.55 12.03
N GLN A 310 -30.50 -34.27 11.36
CA GLN A 310 -29.43 -35.25 11.11
C GLN A 310 -28.85 -35.82 12.42
N ARG A 311 -28.78 -35.00 13.47
CA ARG A 311 -28.27 -35.41 14.79
C ARG A 311 -29.35 -35.88 15.76
N ASN A 312 -30.59 -36.04 15.29
CA ASN A 312 -31.74 -36.52 16.05
C ASN A 312 -32.01 -35.73 17.34
N ARG A 313 -31.97 -34.39 17.25
CA ARG A 313 -32.18 -33.45 18.37
C ARG A 313 -33.34 -32.47 18.11
N PRO A 314 -34.57 -32.95 17.85
CA PRO A 314 -35.69 -32.09 17.46
C PRO A 314 -36.07 -31.04 18.51
N ASP A 315 -35.68 -31.26 19.78
CA ASP A 315 -35.79 -30.28 20.86
C ASP A 315 -35.14 -28.93 20.51
N LEU A 316 -34.03 -28.95 19.76
CA LEU A 316 -33.31 -27.75 19.34
C LEU A 316 -34.06 -26.88 18.32
N LEU A 317 -35.10 -27.41 17.68
CA LEU A 317 -35.94 -26.60 16.78
C LEU A 317 -36.62 -25.47 17.55
N THR A 318 -37.15 -25.76 18.74
CA THR A 318 -37.84 -24.75 19.55
C THR A 318 -36.88 -23.97 20.43
N THR A 319 -35.87 -24.63 21.03
CA THR A 319 -34.99 -23.97 22.00
C THR A 319 -33.88 -23.13 21.35
N ALA A 320 -33.40 -23.50 20.16
CA ALA A 320 -32.28 -22.84 19.49
C ALA A 320 -32.64 -22.21 18.13
N VAL A 321 -33.37 -22.93 17.26
CA VAL A 321 -33.72 -22.39 15.92
C VAL A 321 -34.79 -21.31 16.02
N ASP A 322 -35.90 -21.56 16.73
CA ASP A 322 -36.99 -20.58 16.85
C ASP A 322 -36.56 -19.33 17.64
N THR A 323 -35.68 -19.49 18.64
CA THR A 323 -35.07 -18.37 19.36
C THR A 323 -34.12 -17.59 18.45
N GLY A 324 -33.24 -18.27 17.70
CA GLY A 324 -32.37 -17.64 16.73
C GLY A 324 -33.13 -16.91 15.60
N LEU A 325 -34.27 -17.43 15.16
CA LEU A 325 -35.14 -16.76 14.20
C LEU A 325 -35.78 -15.50 14.78
N ALA A 326 -36.19 -15.53 16.05
CA ALA A 326 -36.74 -14.35 16.72
C ALA A 326 -35.69 -13.25 16.87
N ASP A 327 -34.46 -13.60 17.26
CA ASP A 327 -33.34 -12.65 17.39
C ASP A 327 -32.92 -12.06 16.03
N ALA A 328 -32.84 -12.90 15.00
CA ALA A 328 -32.53 -12.47 13.64
C ALA A 328 -33.62 -11.54 13.08
N LEU A 329 -34.89 -11.85 13.33
CA LEU A 329 -36.02 -10.99 12.97
C LEU A 329 -35.95 -9.63 13.69
N GLY A 330 -35.72 -9.62 15.00
CA GLY A 330 -35.55 -8.38 15.76
C GLY A 330 -34.42 -7.51 15.21
N THR A 331 -33.24 -8.10 15.04
CA THR A 331 -32.05 -7.40 14.50
C THR A 331 -32.29 -6.87 13.09
N THR A 332 -32.90 -7.67 12.21
CA THR A 332 -33.19 -7.29 10.82
C THR A 332 -34.21 -6.16 10.76
N THR A 333 -35.30 -6.25 11.53
CA THR A 333 -36.37 -5.24 11.52
C THR A 333 -35.91 -3.90 12.08
N GLU A 334 -35.13 -3.90 13.18
CA GLU A 334 -34.50 -2.70 13.73
C GLU A 334 -33.57 -2.05 12.70
N PHE A 335 -32.68 -2.83 12.09
CA PHE A 335 -31.77 -2.37 11.04
C PHE A 335 -32.50 -1.72 9.86
N LEU A 336 -33.55 -2.37 9.35
CA LEU A 336 -34.32 -1.85 8.21
C LEU A 336 -35.12 -0.59 8.58
N ALA A 337 -35.69 -0.53 9.79
CA ALA A 337 -36.38 0.65 10.28
C ALA A 337 -35.44 1.85 10.41
N ASP A 338 -34.22 1.64 10.91
CA ASP A 338 -33.19 2.67 10.99
C ASP A 338 -32.77 3.16 9.60
N CYS A 339 -32.56 2.25 8.65
CA CYS A 339 -32.23 2.61 7.27
C CYS A 339 -33.35 3.45 6.65
N LYS A 340 -34.61 3.05 6.84
CA LYS A 340 -35.78 3.80 6.38
C LYS A 340 -35.83 5.21 6.97
N ALA A 341 -35.63 5.34 8.29
CA ALA A 341 -35.64 6.63 8.98
C ALA A 341 -34.51 7.54 8.47
N GLN A 342 -33.32 6.97 8.22
CA GLN A 342 -32.19 7.71 7.67
C GLN A 342 -32.44 8.19 6.24
N LEU A 343 -32.98 7.35 5.35
CA LEU A 343 -33.34 7.77 3.99
C LEU A 343 -34.36 8.91 4.02
N LYS A 344 -35.41 8.77 4.84
CA LYS A 344 -36.46 9.78 5.00
C LYS A 344 -35.94 11.12 5.51
N ALA A 345 -34.87 11.12 6.31
CA ALA A 345 -34.23 12.34 6.81
C ALA A 345 -33.21 12.94 5.82
N GLN A 346 -32.41 12.10 5.17
CA GLN A 346 -31.27 12.55 4.35
C GLN A 346 -31.70 12.96 2.94
N VAL A 347 -32.62 12.25 2.29
CA VAL A 347 -33.02 12.52 0.89
C VAL A 347 -33.63 13.92 0.73
N PRO A 348 -34.65 14.33 1.52
CA PRO A 348 -35.21 15.68 1.40
C PRO A 348 -34.20 16.79 1.74
N ARG A 349 -33.24 16.50 2.63
CA ARG A 349 -32.18 17.44 3.00
C ARG A 349 -31.21 17.68 1.85
N VAL A 350 -30.86 16.64 1.09
CA VAL A 350 -30.04 16.78 -0.12
C VAL A 350 -30.79 17.62 -1.16
N ALA A 351 -32.08 17.36 -1.38
CA ALA A 351 -32.92 18.17 -2.28
C ALA A 351 -32.97 19.65 -1.85
N GLU A 352 -33.14 19.93 -0.55
CA GLU A 352 -33.11 21.28 0.00
C GLU A 352 -31.77 21.98 -0.26
N LEU A 353 -30.65 21.30 -0.03
CA LEU A 353 -29.30 21.84 -0.25
C LEU A 353 -29.05 22.14 -1.73
N ARG A 354 -29.50 21.26 -2.63
CA ARG A 354 -29.40 21.47 -4.08
C ARG A 354 -30.24 22.65 -4.55
N ARG A 355 -31.46 22.80 -4.03
CA ARG A 355 -32.33 23.95 -4.34
C ARG A 355 -31.68 25.25 -3.88
N LYS A 356 -31.18 25.32 -2.64
CA LYS A 356 -30.47 26.51 -2.13
C LYS A 356 -29.22 26.84 -2.94
N ALA A 357 -28.45 25.82 -3.34
CA ALA A 357 -27.27 26.01 -4.18
C ALA A 357 -27.62 26.52 -5.60
N ALA A 358 -28.82 26.22 -6.11
CA ALA A 358 -29.32 26.74 -7.39
C ALA A 358 -29.91 28.15 -7.27
N GLU A 359 -30.61 28.45 -6.16
CA GLU A 359 -31.21 29.76 -5.88
C GLU A 359 -30.15 30.84 -5.59
N ASP A 360 -29.09 30.51 -4.85
CA ASP A 360 -27.98 31.43 -4.59
C ASP A 360 -26.62 30.70 -4.54
N PRO A 361 -25.96 30.54 -5.71
CA PRO A 361 -24.65 29.91 -5.78
C PRO A 361 -23.59 30.66 -4.96
N LEU A 362 -23.66 31.98 -4.87
CA LEU A 362 -22.63 32.77 -4.19
C LEU A 362 -22.79 32.68 -2.66
N ALA A 363 -24.00 32.83 -2.11
CA ALA A 363 -24.23 32.67 -0.67
C ALA A 363 -24.03 31.23 -0.18
N PHE A 364 -24.22 30.22 -1.03
CA PHE A 364 -23.94 28.83 -0.69
C PHE A 364 -22.44 28.57 -0.42
N TYR A 365 -21.54 29.21 -1.19
CA TYR A 365 -20.09 29.03 -1.06
C TYR A 365 -19.39 30.10 -0.21
N GLU A 366 -19.97 31.30 -0.11
CA GLU A 366 -19.47 32.38 0.76
C GLU A 366 -20.07 32.32 2.17
N GLY A 367 -21.08 31.46 2.38
CA GLY A 367 -21.78 31.29 3.65
C GLY A 367 -22.81 32.40 3.87
N GLU A 368 -24.09 32.06 3.78
CA GLU A 368 -25.15 32.97 4.20
C GLU A 368 -24.96 33.31 5.69
N ARG A 369 -24.71 34.59 5.98
CA ARG A 369 -24.59 35.15 7.33
C ARG A 369 -25.99 35.24 7.96
N ALA A 370 -26.62 34.09 8.19
CA ALA A 370 -27.96 34.03 8.77
C ALA A 370 -27.87 34.07 10.31
N GLY A 371 -27.99 35.27 10.86
CA GLY A 371 -28.25 35.51 12.29
C GLY A 371 -27.00 35.56 13.16
N GLY A 372 -26.73 36.73 13.74
CA GLY A 372 -25.66 36.93 14.71
C GLY A 372 -25.90 36.16 16.02
N GLY A 373 -25.40 34.93 16.08
CA GLY A 373 -25.22 34.15 17.30
C GLY A 373 -23.84 33.49 17.25
N ASP A 374 -23.07 33.69 18.31
CA ASP A 374 -21.66 33.33 18.46
C ASP A 374 -21.26 32.00 17.78
N ILE A 375 -20.41 32.13 16.77
CA ILE A 375 -19.66 31.01 16.19
C ILE A 375 -18.29 30.99 16.88
N PRO A 376 -17.88 29.87 17.52
CA PRO A 376 -16.53 29.75 18.09
C PRO A 376 -15.45 29.93 17.02
N ASP A 377 -14.33 30.56 17.40
CA ASP A 377 -13.18 30.96 16.55
C ASP A 377 -12.52 29.85 15.70
N ASP A 378 -12.97 28.60 15.83
CA ASP A 378 -12.47 27.43 15.08
C ASP A 378 -13.10 27.27 13.68
N ILE A 379 -14.03 28.15 13.28
CA ILE A 379 -14.66 28.14 11.96
C ILE A 379 -14.08 29.26 11.08
N SER A 380 -12.93 28.99 10.45
CA SER A 380 -12.39 29.89 9.42
C SER A 380 -13.14 29.71 8.10
N ILE A 381 -14.24 30.44 7.93
CA ILE A 381 -14.87 30.71 6.62
C ILE A 381 -14.43 32.13 6.24
N ALA A 382 -13.20 32.25 5.74
CA ALA A 382 -12.68 33.50 5.21
C ALA A 382 -12.40 33.32 3.72
N ALA A 383 -13.35 33.83 2.92
CA ALA A 383 -13.27 34.11 1.49
C ALA A 383 -12.76 32.97 0.59
N SER A 384 -13.71 32.15 0.15
CA SER A 384 -13.65 31.33 -1.08
C SER A 384 -13.55 32.17 -2.37
N SER A 385 -13.12 33.44 -2.29
CA SER A 385 -13.19 34.43 -3.37
C SER A 385 -12.23 34.21 -4.53
N ARG A 386 -11.56 33.04 -4.60
CA ARG A 386 -10.64 32.68 -5.68
C ARG A 386 -11.07 31.47 -6.51
N VAL A 387 -12.12 30.74 -6.11
CA VAL A 387 -12.52 29.48 -6.79
C VAL A 387 -13.89 29.59 -7.50
N SER A 388 -14.58 30.73 -7.43
CA SER A 388 -15.80 30.95 -8.24
C SER A 388 -15.45 31.46 -9.64
N THR A 389 -15.99 30.75 -10.64
CA THR A 389 -15.97 30.97 -12.09
C THR A 389 -15.97 32.43 -12.56
N SER A 390 -14.99 32.76 -13.43
CA SER A 390 -14.94 33.73 -14.57
C SER A 390 -15.83 34.98 -14.66
N ALA A 391 -16.47 35.45 -13.60
CA ALA A 391 -17.21 36.72 -13.60
C ALA A 391 -16.62 37.70 -12.58
N SER A 392 -15.70 38.54 -13.07
CA SER A 392 -15.29 39.85 -12.53
C SER A 392 -15.35 40.04 -10.99
N LEU A 393 -14.32 39.59 -10.27
CA LEU A 393 -14.11 39.87 -8.85
C LEU A 393 -13.07 40.99 -8.58
N PHE A 394 -12.92 41.94 -9.51
CA PHE A 394 -11.97 43.05 -9.32
C PHE A 394 -12.58 44.29 -8.62
N THR A 395 -13.87 44.32 -8.31
CA THR A 395 -14.56 45.59 -8.00
C THR A 395 -15.15 45.72 -6.59
N ARG A 396 -14.73 44.89 -5.62
CA ARG A 396 -15.22 44.98 -4.22
C ARG A 396 -14.17 45.22 -3.14
N TYR A 397 -12.94 45.56 -3.52
CA TYR A 397 -11.86 45.98 -2.59
C TYR A 397 -11.53 47.48 -2.73
N THR A 398 -12.53 48.35 -2.61
CA THR A 398 -12.32 49.79 -2.38
C THR A 398 -13.30 50.29 -1.32
N GLY A 399 -13.10 49.85 -0.08
CA GLY A 399 -13.91 50.29 1.05
C GLY A 399 -13.13 50.22 2.36
N LYS A 400 -12.65 51.39 2.80
CA LYS A 400 -12.00 51.69 4.09
C LYS A 400 -10.59 51.16 4.33
N ALA A 401 -9.64 52.08 4.20
CA ALA A 401 -8.35 52.05 4.87
C ALA A 401 -8.54 51.90 6.39
N GLY A 402 -7.82 50.95 6.98
CA GLY A 402 -7.74 50.80 8.44
C GLY A 402 -8.04 49.41 8.98
N SER A 403 -7.35 48.37 8.48
CA SER A 403 -6.96 47.24 9.33
C SER A 403 -5.77 46.52 8.68
N VAL A 404 -4.58 46.80 9.17
CA VAL A 404 -3.39 45.97 8.92
C VAL A 404 -3.51 44.76 9.85
N GLY A 405 -4.37 43.82 9.46
CA GLY A 405 -4.61 42.58 10.18
C GLY A 405 -4.75 41.45 9.16
N THR A 406 -3.84 40.48 9.25
CA THR A 406 -4.01 39.11 8.71
C THR A 406 -4.08 38.89 7.20
N ALA A 407 -3.52 39.78 6.37
CA ALA A 407 -3.31 39.51 4.92
C ALA A 407 -2.06 38.65 4.58
N GLY A 408 -1.39 38.07 5.57
CA GLY A 408 -0.06 37.43 5.41
C GLY A 408 0.05 35.95 5.81
N THR A 409 -1.02 35.14 5.76
CA THR A 409 -0.99 33.74 6.25
C THR A 409 -1.17 32.66 5.19
N GLY A 410 -0.97 32.97 3.90
CA GLY A 410 -1.04 31.97 2.81
C GLY A 410 -0.08 30.79 2.98
N VAL A 411 1.10 31.01 3.54
CA VAL A 411 2.13 29.98 3.74
C VAL A 411 1.74 28.97 4.83
N SER A 412 0.91 29.35 5.81
CA SER A 412 0.47 28.44 6.89
C SER A 412 -0.62 27.45 6.42
N ARG A 413 -1.41 27.83 5.41
CA ARG A 413 -2.57 27.07 4.89
C ARG A 413 -2.19 26.01 3.84
N ALA A 414 -1.04 26.18 3.18
CA ALA A 414 -0.46 25.25 2.20
C ALA A 414 0.20 24.00 2.81
N THR A 415 0.01 23.73 4.10
CA THR A 415 0.66 22.62 4.81
C THR A 415 -0.16 21.32 4.75
N SER A 416 0.53 20.17 4.75
CA SER A 416 -0.10 18.83 4.81
C SER A 416 -0.96 18.64 6.07
N LYS A 417 -0.63 19.32 7.18
CA LYS A 417 -1.42 19.34 8.41
C LYS A 417 -2.78 20.00 8.22
N ASN A 418 -2.84 21.11 7.47
CA ASN A 418 -4.09 21.81 7.17
C ASN A 418 -4.91 21.08 6.12
N ARG A 419 -4.28 20.44 5.13
CA ARG A 419 -4.97 19.49 4.23
C ARG A 419 -5.68 18.38 5.01
N LYS A 420 -4.97 17.69 5.93
CA LYS A 420 -5.56 16.65 6.79
C LYS A 420 -6.71 17.16 7.67
N ARG A 421 -6.63 18.41 8.16
CA ARG A 421 -7.72 19.03 8.95
C ARG A 421 -8.95 19.28 8.10
N GLU A 422 -8.76 19.78 6.88
CA GLU A 422 -9.85 20.09 5.96
C GLU A 422 -10.50 18.81 5.39
N GLU A 423 -9.71 17.77 5.07
CA GLU A 423 -10.20 16.43 4.74
C GLU A 423 -11.04 15.83 5.87
N LYS A 424 -10.63 16.02 7.14
CA LYS A 424 -11.44 15.62 8.30
C LYS A 424 -12.76 16.39 8.39
N LYS A 425 -12.81 17.67 7.99
CA LYS A 425 -14.06 18.45 7.95
C LYS A 425 -14.98 17.96 6.83
N ARG A 426 -14.42 17.70 5.65
CA ARG A 426 -15.13 17.09 4.51
C ARG A 426 -15.72 15.73 4.89
N ALA A 427 -14.94 14.89 5.58
CA ALA A 427 -15.39 13.60 6.09
C ALA A 427 -16.46 13.71 7.21
N ARG A 428 -16.42 14.77 8.03
CA ARG A 428 -17.38 14.99 9.14
C ARG A 428 -18.72 15.54 8.65
N GLY A 429 -18.74 16.23 7.50
CA GLY A 429 -19.98 16.69 6.86
C GLY A 429 -20.93 17.45 7.79
N ARG A 430 -20.40 18.39 8.59
CA ARG A 430 -21.23 19.10 9.59
C ARG A 430 -22.36 19.86 8.89
N LYS A 431 -23.55 19.83 9.48
CA LYS A 431 -24.71 20.59 9.01
C LYS A 431 -24.38 22.07 8.83
N GLY A 432 -24.76 22.65 7.69
CA GLY A 432 -24.49 24.04 7.29
C GLY A 432 -23.11 24.27 6.65
N THR A 433 -22.32 23.22 6.41
CA THR A 433 -21.03 23.34 5.72
C THR A 433 -21.17 23.03 4.23
N VAL A 434 -20.22 23.53 3.44
CA VAL A 434 -20.13 23.27 1.99
C VAL A 434 -20.04 21.77 1.67
N TYR A 435 -19.47 20.97 2.58
CA TYR A 435 -19.32 19.52 2.42
C TYR A 435 -20.55 18.70 2.86
N GLU A 436 -21.62 19.35 3.37
CA GLU A 436 -22.80 18.65 3.89
C GLU A 436 -23.48 17.80 2.80
N GLU A 437 -23.63 18.33 1.58
CA GLU A 437 -24.27 17.62 0.47
C GLU A 437 -23.51 16.34 0.11
N GLU A 438 -22.20 16.43 -0.14
CA GLU A 438 -21.38 15.28 -0.51
C GLU A 438 -21.34 14.21 0.59
N TYR A 439 -21.28 14.64 1.86
CA TYR A 439 -21.36 13.71 2.98
C TYR A 439 -22.68 12.95 2.98
N LEU A 440 -23.81 13.64 2.80
CA LEU A 440 -25.13 13.02 2.75
C LEU A 440 -25.28 12.08 1.54
N VAL A 441 -24.81 12.47 0.36
CA VAL A 441 -24.82 11.62 -0.84
C VAL A 441 -24.02 10.33 -0.62
N ASN A 442 -22.82 10.44 -0.04
CA ASN A 442 -21.99 9.28 0.29
C ASN A 442 -22.59 8.41 1.40
N SER A 443 -23.25 9.02 2.39
CA SER A 443 -24.00 8.33 3.43
C SER A 443 -25.16 7.51 2.84
N ILE A 444 -25.96 8.10 1.95
CA ILE A 444 -27.06 7.42 1.25
C ILE A 444 -26.53 6.26 0.40
N ARG A 445 -25.41 6.46 -0.34
CA ARG A 445 -24.76 5.38 -1.11
C ARG A 445 -24.41 4.18 -0.21
N ARG A 446 -23.68 4.42 0.88
CA ARG A 446 -23.27 3.35 1.82
C ARG A 446 -24.48 2.66 2.44
N LEU A 447 -25.55 3.40 2.70
CA LEU A 447 -26.79 2.85 3.22
C LEU A 447 -27.45 1.89 2.22
N ILE A 448 -27.54 2.30 0.95
CA ILE A 448 -28.09 1.47 -0.14
C ILE A 448 -27.26 0.20 -0.33
N GLU A 449 -25.93 0.32 -0.38
CA GLU A 449 -25.02 -0.83 -0.50
C GLU A 449 -25.22 -1.83 0.65
N ARG A 450 -25.40 -1.32 1.88
CA ARG A 450 -25.62 -2.15 3.06
C ARG A 450 -26.99 -2.83 3.07
N VAL A 451 -28.04 -2.15 2.62
CA VAL A 451 -29.38 -2.74 2.45
C VAL A 451 -29.33 -3.85 1.38
N SER A 452 -28.74 -3.57 0.21
CA SER A 452 -28.56 -4.56 -0.85
C SER A 452 -27.76 -5.79 -0.38
N ALA A 453 -26.69 -5.59 0.41
CA ALA A 453 -25.90 -6.69 0.96
C ALA A 453 -26.68 -7.55 1.97
N THR A 454 -27.70 -7.00 2.63
CA THR A 454 -28.53 -7.70 3.62
C THR A 454 -29.68 -8.48 2.97
N ALA A 455 -30.03 -8.19 1.71
CA ALA A 455 -31.16 -8.81 1.02
C ALA A 455 -31.13 -10.36 1.03
N PRO A 456 -30.00 -11.04 0.72
CA PRO A 456 -29.95 -12.51 0.76
C PRO A 456 -30.20 -13.09 2.16
N ASP A 457 -29.80 -12.38 3.21
CA ASP A 457 -30.02 -12.82 4.60
C ASP A 457 -31.49 -12.68 5.00
N VAL A 458 -32.18 -11.64 4.52
CA VAL A 458 -33.63 -11.48 4.67
C VAL A 458 -34.37 -12.59 3.94
N GLU A 459 -33.96 -12.97 2.72
CA GLU A 459 -34.58 -14.07 1.97
C GLU A 459 -34.49 -15.38 2.76
N ARG A 460 -33.30 -15.69 3.29
CA ARG A 460 -33.08 -16.88 4.14
C ARG A 460 -33.94 -16.84 5.40
N LEU A 461 -34.06 -15.68 6.04
CA LEU A 461 -34.90 -15.48 7.23
C LEU A 461 -36.39 -15.70 6.92
N VAL A 462 -36.92 -15.06 5.87
CA VAL A 462 -38.33 -15.19 5.44
C VAL A 462 -38.64 -16.65 5.13
N PHE A 463 -37.78 -17.31 4.36
CA PHE A 463 -37.94 -18.73 4.04
C PHE A 463 -37.95 -19.62 5.29
N ALA A 464 -37.05 -19.36 6.24
CA ALA A 464 -36.96 -20.11 7.48
C ALA A 464 -38.16 -19.90 8.42
N LEU A 465 -38.66 -18.66 8.53
CA LEU A 465 -39.87 -18.33 9.31
C LEU A 465 -41.09 -19.10 8.80
N VAL A 466 -41.26 -19.18 7.47
CA VAL A 466 -42.35 -19.96 6.87
C VAL A 466 -42.19 -21.45 7.17
N ARG A 467 -40.97 -22.00 7.04
CA ARG A 467 -40.68 -23.40 7.41
C ARG A 467 -40.94 -23.73 8.87
N ARG A 468 -40.88 -22.73 9.76
CA ARG A 468 -41.18 -22.84 11.19
C ARG A 468 -42.58 -22.38 11.57
N ASN A 469 -43.48 -22.28 10.58
CA ASN A 469 -44.90 -21.98 10.78
C ASN A 469 -45.16 -20.57 11.37
N MET A 470 -44.33 -19.60 10.99
CA MET A 470 -44.44 -18.19 11.39
C MET A 470 -44.69 -17.24 10.19
N PRO A 471 -45.74 -17.45 9.37
CA PRO A 471 -45.94 -16.72 8.13
C PRO A 471 -46.18 -15.22 8.34
N GLU A 472 -46.87 -14.80 9.39
CA GLU A 472 -47.11 -13.37 9.66
C GLU A 472 -45.82 -12.59 9.92
N ARG A 473 -44.88 -13.20 10.64
CA ARG A 473 -43.55 -12.62 10.87
C ARG A 473 -42.75 -12.55 9.57
N ALA A 474 -42.87 -13.57 8.73
CA ALA A 474 -42.23 -13.61 7.42
C ALA A 474 -42.75 -12.48 6.51
N ARG A 475 -44.08 -12.29 6.45
CA ARG A 475 -44.70 -11.18 5.69
C ARG A 475 -44.26 -9.82 6.19
N ALA A 476 -44.18 -9.62 7.51
CA ALA A 476 -43.75 -8.35 8.08
C ALA A 476 -42.29 -8.01 7.68
N ALA A 477 -41.39 -8.99 7.75
CA ALA A 477 -39.99 -8.80 7.34
C ALA A 477 -39.86 -8.54 5.83
N GLU A 478 -40.56 -9.32 5.00
CA GLU A 478 -40.58 -9.17 3.55
C GLU A 478 -41.13 -7.80 3.12
N ALA A 479 -42.26 -7.39 3.71
CA ALA A 479 -42.89 -6.10 3.42
C ALA A 479 -41.98 -4.93 3.81
N LEU A 480 -41.34 -4.99 4.98
CA LEU A 480 -40.42 -3.94 5.43
C LEU A 480 -39.19 -3.85 4.51
N MET A 481 -38.61 -4.98 4.11
CA MET A 481 -37.48 -4.99 3.18
C MET A 481 -37.88 -4.46 1.80
N ALA A 482 -39.06 -4.82 1.30
CA ALA A 482 -39.59 -4.30 0.04
C ALA A 482 -39.78 -2.77 0.10
N GLU A 483 -40.38 -2.27 1.18
CA GLU A 483 -40.58 -0.83 1.39
C GLU A 483 -39.25 -0.06 1.45
N VAL A 484 -38.24 -0.60 2.15
CA VAL A 484 -36.90 0.00 2.21
C VAL A 484 -36.20 -0.06 0.85
N SER A 485 -36.35 -1.15 0.11
CA SER A 485 -35.77 -1.30 -1.23
C SER A 485 -36.39 -0.30 -2.20
N GLU A 486 -37.70 -0.10 -2.18
CA GLU A 486 -38.41 0.92 -2.96
C GLU A 486 -37.93 2.34 -2.57
N ALA A 487 -37.77 2.61 -1.27
CA ALA A 487 -37.20 3.88 -0.79
C ALA A 487 -35.75 4.08 -1.26
N CYS A 488 -34.94 3.01 -1.32
CA CYS A 488 -33.60 3.06 -1.89
C CYS A 488 -33.64 3.38 -3.39
N THR A 489 -34.50 2.73 -4.17
CA THR A 489 -34.65 3.00 -5.62
C THR A 489 -35.11 4.43 -5.88
N ALA A 490 -36.05 4.94 -5.09
CA ALA A 490 -36.47 6.34 -5.14
C ALA A 490 -35.30 7.28 -4.80
N ALA A 491 -34.55 6.99 -3.74
CA ALA A 491 -33.38 7.76 -3.35
C ALA A 491 -32.28 7.76 -4.42
N VAL A 492 -32.04 6.63 -5.11
CA VAL A 492 -31.11 6.57 -6.25
C VAL A 492 -31.54 7.54 -7.34
N THR A 493 -32.84 7.50 -7.68
CA THR A 493 -33.41 8.34 -8.73
C THR A 493 -33.33 9.83 -8.37
N GLU A 494 -33.67 10.20 -7.14
CA GLU A 494 -33.68 11.60 -6.71
C GLU A 494 -32.28 12.17 -6.47
N VAL A 495 -31.35 11.37 -5.94
CA VAL A 495 -30.04 11.84 -5.50
C VAL A 495 -28.95 11.66 -6.56
N PHE A 496 -28.98 10.58 -7.34
CA PHE A 496 -27.88 10.25 -8.27
C PHE A 496 -28.26 10.49 -9.74
N ASN A 497 -29.55 10.43 -10.10
CA ASN A 497 -30.01 10.75 -11.45
C ASN A 497 -30.49 12.20 -11.52
N SER A 498 -29.56 13.16 -11.64
CA SER A 498 -29.96 14.53 -12.01
C SER A 498 -30.33 14.60 -13.51
N PRO A 499 -31.40 15.32 -13.89
CA PRO A 499 -31.77 15.55 -15.29
C PRO A 499 -30.70 16.41 -15.97
N GLU A 500 -30.30 15.99 -17.17
CA GLU A 500 -29.60 16.72 -18.24
C GLU A 500 -28.93 18.05 -17.82
N GLY A 501 -27.70 17.97 -17.30
CA GLY A 501 -26.73 19.04 -17.50
C GLY A 501 -26.14 18.85 -18.89
N GLU A 502 -26.40 19.79 -19.80
CA GLU A 502 -25.75 19.87 -21.11
C GLU A 502 -24.24 19.58 -20.98
N ASP A 503 -23.74 18.65 -21.79
CA ASP A 503 -22.30 18.48 -22.03
C ASP A 503 -21.75 19.81 -22.55
N LYS A 504 -21.30 20.68 -21.64
CA LYS A 504 -20.38 21.74 -22.01
C LYS A 504 -19.09 21.04 -22.44
N LYS A 505 -18.89 21.03 -23.76
CA LYS A 505 -17.61 20.69 -24.41
C LYS A 505 -16.44 21.30 -23.62
N PRO A 506 -15.30 20.61 -23.50
CA PRO A 506 -14.14 21.15 -22.82
C PRO A 506 -13.69 22.42 -23.56
N GLU A 507 -13.98 23.58 -22.96
CA GLU A 507 -13.26 24.81 -23.30
C GLU A 507 -11.79 24.62 -22.92
N GLN A 508 -10.92 25.12 -23.80
CA GLN A 508 -9.47 24.93 -23.78
C GLN A 508 -8.87 25.16 -22.39
N GLU A 509 -8.04 24.21 -21.96
CA GLU A 509 -7.30 24.23 -20.70
C GLU A 509 -6.31 25.40 -20.66
N GLU A 510 -6.73 26.54 -20.10
CA GLU A 510 -5.80 27.49 -19.49
C GLU A 510 -5.15 26.85 -18.24
N PRO A 511 -3.91 27.20 -17.88
CA PRO A 511 -3.24 26.65 -16.71
C PRO A 511 -4.01 27.05 -15.46
N THR A 512 -4.85 26.14 -14.98
CA THR A 512 -5.67 26.34 -13.79
C THR A 512 -4.73 26.38 -12.60
N TRP A 513 -4.70 27.51 -11.90
CA TRP A 513 -3.99 27.65 -10.63
C TRP A 513 -4.27 26.43 -9.73
N GLN A 514 -3.22 25.72 -9.32
CA GLN A 514 -3.33 24.53 -8.47
C GLN A 514 -3.19 24.95 -7.01
N ALA A 515 -4.28 24.86 -6.26
CA ALA A 515 -4.30 25.15 -4.84
C ALA A 515 -3.44 24.14 -4.06
N THR A 516 -2.89 24.56 -2.92
CA THR A 516 -2.07 23.71 -2.05
C THR A 516 -2.63 23.68 -0.62
N GLY A 517 -2.35 22.60 0.12
CA GLY A 517 -2.80 22.44 1.50
C GLY A 517 -4.32 22.29 1.64
N GLY A 518 -4.95 23.08 2.52
CA GLY A 518 -6.40 23.00 2.76
C GLY A 518 -7.26 23.49 1.59
N GLU A 519 -6.77 24.47 0.83
CA GLU A 519 -7.48 25.04 -0.34
C GLU A 519 -7.56 24.04 -1.50
N ALA A 520 -6.59 23.13 -1.61
CA ALA A 520 -6.62 22.00 -2.54
C ALA A 520 -7.84 21.10 -2.31
N VAL A 521 -8.24 20.88 -1.04
CA VAL A 521 -9.38 20.01 -0.71
C VAL A 521 -10.70 20.60 -1.18
N LEU A 522 -10.83 21.93 -1.08
CA LEU A 522 -11.99 22.67 -1.56
C LEU A 522 -11.99 22.75 -3.09
N GLN A 523 -10.83 22.95 -3.72
CA GLN A 523 -10.70 22.93 -5.18
C GLN A 523 -11.04 21.54 -5.74
N ASP A 524 -10.53 20.47 -5.14
CA ASP A 524 -10.85 19.07 -5.49
C ASP A 524 -12.35 18.79 -5.32
N PHE A 525 -12.97 19.35 -4.27
CA PHE A 525 -14.41 19.25 -4.04
C PHE A 525 -15.23 19.94 -5.13
N VAL A 526 -14.90 21.19 -5.47
CA VAL A 526 -15.62 21.98 -6.49
C VAL A 526 -15.46 21.35 -7.87
N LEU A 527 -14.25 20.94 -8.25
CA LEU A 527 -13.98 20.24 -9.51
C LEU A 527 -14.66 18.86 -9.56
N GLY A 528 -14.78 18.19 -8.41
CA GLY A 528 -15.46 16.90 -8.27
C GLY A 528 -16.99 16.96 -8.42
N ARG A 529 -17.62 18.10 -8.14
CA ARG A 529 -19.09 18.28 -8.19
C ARG A 529 -19.66 18.12 -9.60
N GLY A 530 -18.86 18.35 -10.64
CA GLY A 530 -19.25 18.19 -12.04
C GLY A 530 -19.20 16.74 -12.54
N LYS A 531 -18.62 15.80 -11.78
CA LYS A 531 -18.54 14.39 -12.17
C LYS A 531 -19.83 13.66 -11.79
N LYS A 532 -20.48 13.02 -12.77
CA LYS A 532 -21.62 12.13 -12.51
C LYS A 532 -21.16 11.01 -11.58
N LEU A 533 -21.79 10.90 -10.42
CA LEU A 533 -21.57 9.79 -9.49
C LEU A 533 -22.30 8.56 -10.02
N GLU A 534 -21.60 7.44 -10.21
CA GLU A 534 -22.23 6.18 -10.64
C GLU A 534 -23.32 5.77 -9.64
N PRO A 535 -24.58 5.55 -10.05
CA PRO A 535 -25.65 5.22 -9.12
C PRO A 535 -25.40 3.86 -8.46
N PRO A 536 -25.60 3.71 -7.13
CA PRO A 536 -25.47 2.42 -6.49
C PRO A 536 -26.58 1.45 -6.94
N VAL A 537 -26.24 0.16 -7.06
CA VAL A 537 -27.18 -0.88 -7.48
C VAL A 537 -28.07 -1.29 -6.30
N VAL A 538 -29.39 -1.19 -6.49
CA VAL A 538 -30.38 -1.69 -5.55
C VAL A 538 -30.72 -3.13 -5.93
N THR A 539 -30.46 -4.07 -5.03
CA THR A 539 -30.88 -5.47 -5.21
C THR A 539 -32.27 -5.64 -4.61
N ALA A 540 -33.26 -5.94 -5.45
CA ALA A 540 -34.60 -6.22 -4.98
C ALA A 540 -34.67 -7.61 -4.33
N LEU A 541 -35.48 -7.72 -3.28
CA LEU A 541 -35.78 -8.99 -2.63
C LEU A 541 -36.65 -9.87 -3.54
N SER A 542 -36.29 -11.15 -3.68
CA SER A 542 -37.18 -12.14 -4.28
C SER A 542 -38.35 -12.44 -3.33
N LYS A 543 -39.55 -11.96 -3.65
CA LYS A 543 -40.75 -12.22 -2.83
C LYS A 543 -41.12 -13.70 -2.87
N LEU A 544 -41.46 -14.25 -1.72
CA LEU A 544 -41.91 -15.63 -1.59
C LEU A 544 -43.36 -15.75 -2.05
N THR A 545 -43.59 -16.44 -3.17
CA THR A 545 -44.93 -16.59 -3.77
C THR A 545 -45.98 -17.15 -2.80
N LEU A 546 -45.57 -18.05 -1.91
CA LEU A 546 -46.44 -18.68 -0.91
C LEU A 546 -47.02 -17.69 0.11
N LEU A 547 -46.40 -16.53 0.32
CA LEU A 547 -46.91 -15.51 1.25
C LEU A 547 -48.07 -14.70 0.69
N GLY A 548 -48.36 -14.83 -0.61
CA GLY A 548 -49.50 -14.17 -1.27
C GLY A 548 -49.35 -12.65 -1.33
N SER A 549 -48.16 -12.18 -1.71
CA SER A 549 -47.82 -10.75 -1.81
C SER A 549 -48.71 -9.97 -2.76
#